data_AF-A0A7R8VYK7-F1
#
_entry.id   AF-A0A7R8VYK7-F1
#
_cell.length_a   1.000
_cell.length_b   1.000
_cell.length_c   1.000
_cell.angle_alpha   90.00
_cell.angle_beta   90.00
_cell.angle_gamma   90.00
#
_symmetry.space_group_name_H-M   'P 1'
#
loop_
_entity.id
_entity.type
_entity.pdbx_description
1 polymer ?
#
loop_
_entity_poly.entity_id
_entity_poly.type
_entity_poly.pdbx_seq_one_letter_code
_entity_poly.pdbx_strand_id
1 'polypeptide(L)'
;MSVDCIQSTLTSLESLSEVVSGGVACNSFITGALGVVCEEYGYSLAVPPPKLCTDNGVMIAWNGVEKWRTGVGAVRDLDAVDIEPACPLGVDCREDVVSANIKCNWIKPRTLLRMR
;
A
#
# COMPACT_ATOMS: atom_id res chain seq x y z
N MET A 1 1.08 -12.78 0.99
CA MET A 1 0.46 -11.62 1.66
C MET A 1 -0.89 -12.09 2.16
N SER A 2 -1.11 -12.08 3.47
CA SER A 2 -2.33 -12.59 4.10
C SER A 2 -3.39 -11.50 4.05
N VAL A 3 -4.25 -11.54 3.03
CA VAL A 3 -5.35 -10.60 2.79
C VAL A 3 -6.38 -10.63 3.92
N ASP A 4 -6.45 -11.74 4.64
CA ASP A 4 -7.38 -11.97 5.73
C ASP A 4 -7.10 -11.08 6.97
N CYS A 5 -5.87 -10.55 7.13
CA CYS A 5 -5.54 -9.59 8.21
C CYS A 5 -6.12 -8.21 7.99
N ILE A 6 -6.39 -7.88 6.73
CA ILE A 6 -6.95 -6.59 6.34
C ILE A 6 -8.47 -6.60 6.58
N GLN A 7 -9.13 -7.76 6.44
CA GLN A 7 -10.58 -7.89 6.60
C GLN A 7 -11.11 -7.59 8.00
N SER A 8 -10.37 -7.90 9.09
CA SER A 8 -10.87 -7.65 10.45
C SER A 8 -10.89 -6.16 10.82
N THR A 9 -10.05 -5.34 10.18
CA THR A 9 -9.95 -3.89 10.42
C THR A 9 -10.85 -3.08 9.48
N LEU A 10 -11.14 -3.59 8.26
CA LEU A 10 -11.85 -2.84 7.22
C LEU A 10 -13.34 -3.15 7.09
N THR A 11 -13.93 -3.97 7.96
CA THR A 11 -15.37 -4.31 7.98
C THR A 11 -16.32 -3.11 8.13
N SER A 12 -15.78 -1.91 8.35
CA SER A 12 -16.52 -0.65 8.49
C SER A 12 -16.47 0.26 7.24
N LEU A 13 -15.78 -0.12 6.15
CA LEU A 13 -15.67 0.74 4.96
C LEU A 13 -16.62 0.26 3.85
N GLU A 14 -17.38 1.20 3.28
CA GLU A 14 -18.36 0.94 2.19
C GLU A 14 -17.71 0.52 0.86
N SER A 15 -16.38 0.60 0.74
CA SER A 15 -15.62 0.05 -0.39
C SER A 15 -14.24 -0.42 0.07
N LEU A 16 -13.90 -1.66 -0.26
CA LEU A 16 -12.60 -2.26 0.03
C LEU A 16 -11.65 -1.92 -1.12
N SER A 17 -10.62 -1.11 -0.84
CA SER A 17 -9.63 -0.70 -1.84
C SER A 17 -8.22 -1.05 -1.35
N GLU A 18 -7.48 -1.78 -2.17
CA GLU A 18 -6.08 -2.11 -1.95
C GLU A 18 -5.21 -1.27 -2.88
N VAL A 19 -4.22 -0.58 -2.32
CA VAL A 19 -3.27 0.24 -3.09
C VAL A 19 -1.90 -0.41 -3.02
N VAL A 20 -1.31 -0.70 -4.19
CA VAL A 20 0.04 -1.27 -4.27
C VAL A 20 0.97 -0.28 -4.98
N SER A 21 2.05 0.09 -4.31
CA SER A 21 3.08 1.00 -4.80
C SER A 21 4.49 0.46 -4.52
N GLY A 22 5.53 1.18 -4.92
CA GLY A 22 6.93 0.75 -4.87
C GLY A 22 7.37 0.11 -6.19
N GLY A 23 8.69 -0.03 -6.39
CA GLY A 23 9.24 -0.53 -7.66
C GLY A 23 8.73 -1.93 -8.06
N VAL A 24 8.38 -2.77 -7.10
CA VAL A 24 7.80 -4.11 -7.33
C VAL A 24 6.39 -4.02 -7.93
N ALA A 25 5.65 -2.94 -7.68
CA ALA A 25 4.34 -2.68 -8.27
C ALA A 25 4.40 -2.48 -9.80
N CYS A 26 5.58 -2.27 -10.39
CA CYS A 26 5.76 -2.25 -11.84
C CYS A 26 5.75 -3.66 -12.46
N ASN A 27 5.83 -4.72 -11.67
CA ASN A 27 5.84 -6.09 -12.17
C ASN A 27 4.41 -6.55 -12.48
N SER A 28 4.09 -6.65 -13.76
CA SER A 28 2.76 -7.03 -14.25
C SER A 28 2.29 -8.42 -13.80
N PHE A 29 3.23 -9.34 -13.58
CA PHE A 29 2.90 -10.68 -13.08
C PHE A 29 2.43 -10.61 -11.62
N ILE A 30 3.16 -9.85 -10.77
CA ILE A 30 2.81 -9.66 -9.37
C ILE A 30 1.50 -8.90 -9.23
N THR A 31 1.34 -7.78 -9.94
CA THR A 31 0.10 -6.98 -9.89
C THR A 31 -1.09 -7.74 -10.47
N GLY A 32 -0.88 -8.54 -11.51
CA GLY A 32 -1.92 -9.43 -12.04
C GLY A 32 -2.36 -10.47 -11.01
N ALA A 33 -1.41 -11.09 -10.30
CA ALA A 33 -1.72 -12.07 -9.26
C ALA A 33 -2.47 -11.42 -8.08
N LEU A 34 -2.05 -10.23 -7.66
CA LEU A 34 -2.76 -9.41 -6.68
C LEU A 34 -4.17 -9.05 -7.13
N GLY A 35 -4.36 -8.76 -8.42
CA GLY A 35 -5.69 -8.49 -8.99
C GLY A 35 -6.66 -9.65 -8.81
N VAL A 36 -6.22 -10.88 -9.11
CA VAL A 36 -7.02 -12.10 -8.89
C VAL A 36 -7.37 -12.26 -7.42
N VAL A 37 -6.42 -12.01 -6.51
CA VAL A 37 -6.67 -12.09 -5.07
C VAL A 37 -7.68 -11.02 -4.64
N CYS A 38 -7.52 -9.77 -5.09
CA CYS A 38 -8.44 -8.69 -4.75
C CYS A 38 -9.86 -9.00 -5.22
N GLU A 39 -10.02 -9.51 -6.44
CA GLU A 39 -11.32 -9.90 -7.00
C GLU A 39 -12.01 -10.98 -6.15
N GLU A 40 -11.30 -12.04 -5.76
CA GLU A 40 -11.86 -13.11 -4.91
C GLU A 40 -12.33 -12.62 -3.54
N TYR A 41 -11.71 -11.56 -3.01
CA TYR A 41 -12.05 -10.97 -1.71
C TYR A 41 -12.93 -9.71 -1.81
N GLY A 42 -13.35 -9.30 -3.01
CA GLY A 42 -14.20 -8.13 -3.23
C GLY A 42 -13.49 -6.77 -3.06
N TYR A 43 -12.16 -6.73 -3.20
CA TYR A 43 -11.36 -5.51 -3.19
C TYR A 43 -11.20 -4.94 -4.60
N SER A 44 -11.17 -3.62 -4.72
CA SER A 44 -10.62 -2.94 -5.88
C SER A 44 -9.11 -2.77 -5.74
N LEU A 45 -8.35 -3.08 -6.79
CA LEU A 45 -6.90 -2.90 -6.81
C LEU A 45 -6.53 -1.61 -7.54
N ALA A 46 -5.84 -0.70 -6.85
CA ALA A 46 -5.27 0.51 -7.40
C ALA A 46 -3.75 0.39 -7.49
N VAL A 47 -3.20 0.54 -8.70
CA VAL A 47 -1.77 0.57 -8.96
C VAL A 47 -1.44 1.87 -9.69
N PRO A 48 -0.49 2.69 -9.21
CA PRO A 48 -0.06 3.88 -9.94
C PRO A 48 0.55 3.54 -11.31
N PRO A 49 0.61 4.50 -12.25
CA PRO A 49 1.40 4.34 -13.47
C PRO A 49 2.85 3.98 -13.14
N PRO A 50 3.53 3.10 -13.90
CA PRO A 50 4.88 2.61 -13.56
C PRO A 50 5.92 3.71 -13.26
N LYS A 51 5.84 4.84 -13.98
CA LYS A 51 6.70 6.01 -13.78
C LYS A 51 6.56 6.69 -12.41
N LEU A 52 5.49 6.38 -11.68
CA LEU A 52 5.18 6.92 -10.35
C LEU A 52 5.30 5.87 -9.23
N CYS A 53 5.53 4.59 -9.56
CA CYS A 53 5.66 3.52 -8.56
C CYS A 53 7.03 3.52 -7.87
N THR A 54 8.09 3.93 -8.56
CA THR A 54 9.43 4.08 -7.97
C THR A 54 9.59 5.45 -7.31
N ASP A 55 10.59 5.58 -6.43
CA ASP A 55 10.88 6.85 -5.76
C ASP A 55 11.02 8.01 -6.76
N ASN A 56 10.24 9.07 -6.54
CA ASN A 56 10.18 10.22 -7.43
C ASN A 56 9.89 11.51 -6.66
N GLY A 57 10.20 12.67 -7.25
CA GLY A 57 9.94 13.97 -6.61
C GLY A 57 8.45 14.32 -6.52
N VAL A 58 7.60 13.74 -7.36
CA VAL A 58 6.15 14.04 -7.41
C VAL A 58 5.45 13.55 -6.15
N MET A 59 5.76 12.34 -5.67
CA MET A 59 5.20 11.82 -4.41
C MET A 59 5.59 12.67 -3.20
N ILE A 60 6.82 13.22 -3.19
CA ILE A 60 7.30 14.11 -2.12
C ILE A 60 6.57 15.45 -2.18
N ALA A 61 6.44 16.04 -3.37
CA ALA A 61 5.71 17.29 -3.55
C ALA A 61 4.22 17.14 -3.17
N TRP A 62 3.58 16.04 -3.56
CA TRP A 62 2.18 15.78 -3.20
C TRP A 62 1.99 15.63 -1.69
N ASN A 63 2.84 14.84 -1.01
CA ASN A 63 2.83 14.73 0.45
C ASN A 63 3.01 16.11 1.12
N GLY A 64 3.89 16.96 0.58
CA GLY A 64 4.05 18.34 1.05
C GLY A 64 2.77 19.17 0.92
N VAL A 65 2.06 19.08 -0.21
CA VAL A 65 0.78 19.77 -0.42
C VAL A 65 -0.30 19.27 0.56
N GLU A 66 -0.39 17.97 0.79
CA GLU A 66 -1.36 17.39 1.72
C GLU A 66 -1.08 17.82 3.18
N LYS A 67 0.18 17.84 3.58
CA LYS A 67 0.62 18.37 4.89
C LYS A 67 0.34 19.87 5.02
N TRP A 68 0.61 20.65 3.97
CA TRP A 68 0.33 22.09 3.94
C TRP A 68 -1.17 22.38 4.10
N ARG A 69 -2.03 21.64 3.40
CA ARG A 69 -3.50 21.79 3.46
C ARG A 69 -4.07 21.50 4.84
N THR A 70 -3.51 20.51 5.55
CA THR A 70 -3.94 20.13 6.91
C THR A 70 -3.28 20.96 8.01
N GLY A 71 -2.28 21.78 7.66
CA GLY A 71 -1.52 22.59 8.61
C GLY A 71 -0.59 21.78 9.53
N VAL A 72 -0.36 20.50 9.22
CA VAL A 72 0.45 19.58 10.03
C VAL A 72 1.81 19.34 9.37
N GLY A 73 2.90 19.55 10.11
CA GLY A 73 4.25 19.21 9.67
C GLY A 73 4.84 20.08 8.55
N ALA A 74 4.19 21.22 8.24
CA ALA A 74 4.75 22.23 7.34
C ALA A 74 5.71 23.16 8.10
N VAL A 75 7.01 22.98 7.89
CA VAL A 75 8.05 23.85 8.44
C VAL A 75 8.30 25.01 7.47
N ARG A 76 8.39 26.24 7.99
CA ARG A 76 8.67 27.46 7.20
C ARG A 76 10.10 27.96 7.36
N ASP A 77 10.71 27.65 8.50
CA ASP A 77 12.10 27.96 8.79
C ASP A 77 12.98 26.81 8.33
N LEU A 78 13.76 27.04 7.28
CA LEU A 78 14.62 26.01 6.70
C LEU A 78 15.78 25.64 7.63
N ASP A 79 16.23 26.57 8.48
CA ASP A 79 17.33 26.33 9.42
C ASP A 79 16.91 25.41 10.59
N ALA A 80 15.60 25.24 10.78
CA ALA A 80 15.01 24.33 11.76
C ALA A 80 14.80 22.90 11.22
N VAL A 81 15.14 22.62 9.96
CA VAL A 81 14.97 21.30 9.34
C VAL A 81 16.24 20.47 9.54
N ASP A 82 16.09 19.26 10.06
CA ASP A 82 17.16 18.26 10.18
C ASP A 82 16.84 16.99 9.38
N ILE A 83 17.86 16.17 9.12
CA ILE A 83 17.73 14.91 8.37
C ILE A 83 17.52 13.77 9.36
N GLU A 84 16.33 13.19 9.32
CA GLU A 84 16.00 12.01 10.11
C GLU A 84 16.09 10.74 9.24
N PRO A 85 17.06 9.84 9.47
CA PRO A 85 17.18 8.60 8.69
C PRO A 85 16.05 7.59 8.98
N ALA A 86 15.38 7.70 10.13
CA ALA A 86 14.31 6.80 10.53
C ALA A 86 12.95 7.53 10.63
N CYS A 87 12.07 7.30 9.66
CA CYS A 87 10.71 7.84 9.66
C CYS A 87 9.67 6.69 9.62
N PRO A 88 9.25 6.15 10.77
CA PRO A 88 8.30 5.04 10.81
C PRO A 88 6.92 5.47 10.29
N LEU A 89 6.28 4.59 9.51
CA LEU A 89 4.94 4.79 9.00
C LEU A 89 3.92 4.27 10.01
N GLY A 90 3.36 5.18 10.81
CA GLY A 90 2.28 4.87 11.76
C GLY A 90 2.72 3.95 12.92
N VAL A 91 1.75 3.21 13.45
CA VAL A 91 1.96 2.26 14.55
C VAL A 91 2.36 0.90 13.97
N ASP A 92 3.37 0.29 14.57
CA ASP A 92 3.78 -1.07 14.22
C ASP A 92 2.76 -2.10 14.74
N CYS A 93 2.12 -2.83 13.83
CA CYS A 93 1.11 -3.83 14.14
C CYS A 93 1.61 -5.27 13.92
N ARG A 94 2.92 -5.50 13.79
CA ARG A 94 3.47 -6.84 13.51
C ARG A 94 3.08 -7.88 14.57
N GLU A 95 3.10 -7.50 15.85
CA GLU A 95 2.70 -8.39 16.94
C GLU A 95 1.21 -8.76 16.87
N ASP A 96 0.36 -7.79 16.52
CA ASP A 96 -1.07 -8.01 16.31
C ASP A 96 -1.31 -8.99 15.15
N VAL A 97 -0.63 -8.81 14.03
CA VAL A 97 -0.73 -9.70 12.86
C VAL A 97 -0.30 -11.13 13.21
N VAL A 98 0.78 -11.29 13.99
CA VAL A 98 1.26 -12.61 14.43
C VAL A 98 0.26 -13.26 15.39
N SER A 99 -0.25 -12.50 16.36
CA SER A 99 -1.21 -13.01 17.35
C SER A 99 -2.55 -13.38 16.73
N ALA A 100 -2.98 -12.68 15.68
CA ALA A 100 -4.20 -13.00 14.94
C ALA A 100 -4.14 -14.38 14.25
N ASN A 101 -2.95 -14.92 14.01
CA ASN A 101 -2.70 -16.28 13.49
C ASN A 101 -3.61 -16.67 12.29
N ILE A 102 -3.74 -15.73 11.37
CA ILE A 102 -4.77 -15.82 10.34
C ILE A 102 -4.39 -16.88 9.31
N LYS A 103 -5.35 -17.77 9.02
CA LYS A 103 -5.17 -18.90 8.11
C LYS A 103 -5.26 -18.44 6.66
N CYS A 104 -4.14 -18.52 5.93
CA CYS A 104 -4.12 -18.22 4.50
C CYS A 104 -4.94 -19.26 3.71
N ASN A 105 -5.99 -18.82 3.03
CA ASN A 105 -6.62 -19.59 1.97
C ASN A 105 -5.86 -19.39 0.66
N TRP A 106 -5.33 -20.49 0.11
CA TRP A 106 -4.54 -20.43 -1.11
C TRP A 106 -5.41 -20.27 -2.35
N ILE A 107 -5.42 -19.06 -2.91
CA ILE A 107 -6.02 -18.79 -4.21
C ILE A 107 -5.04 -19.23 -5.30
N LYS A 108 -5.52 -20.06 -6.23
CA LYS A 108 -4.73 -20.49 -7.39
C LYS A 108 -4.98 -19.52 -8.55
N PRO A 109 -3.98 -18.73 -8.99
CA PRO A 109 -4.12 -17.83 -10.13
C PRO A 109 -4.16 -18.63 -11.45
N ARG A 110 -5.32 -19.22 -11.76
CA ARG A 110 -5.51 -20.08 -12.94
C ARG A 110 -5.32 -19.33 -14.27
N THR A 111 -5.55 -18.01 -14.27
CA THR A 111 -5.56 -17.18 -15.48
C THR A 111 -4.16 -16.67 -15.88
N LEU A 112 -3.23 -16.51 -14.93
CA LEU A 112 -1.89 -15.94 -15.17
C LEU A 112 -0.90 -16.93 -15.78
N LEU A 113 -1.16 -18.23 -15.68
CA LEU A 113 -0.30 -19.29 -16.23
C LEU A 113 -0.41 -19.47 -17.76
N ARG A 114 -1.31 -18.72 -18.42
CA ARG A 114 -1.51 -18.77 -19.88
C ARG A 114 -0.82 -17.66 -20.68
N MET A 115 -0.19 -16.68 -20.04
CA MET A 115 0.44 -15.52 -20.70
C MET A 115 1.92 -15.73 -21.06
N ARG A 116 2.31 -16.94 -21.48
CA ARG A 116 3.64 -17.20 -22.05
C ARG A 116 3.61 -17.14 -23.57
#